data_AF-A0A7W8X275-F1
#
_entry.id   AF-A0A7W8X275-F1
#
_cell.length_a   1.000
_cell.length_b   1.000
_cell.length_c   1.000
_cell.angle_alpha   90.00
_cell.angle_beta   90.00
_cell.angle_gamma   90.00
#
_symmetry.space_group_name_H-M   'P 1'
#
loop_
_entity.id
_entity.type
_entity.pdbx_description
1 polymer ?
#
loop_
_entity_poly.entity_id
_entity_poly.type
_entity_poly.pdbx_seq_one_letter_code
_entity_poly.pdbx_strand_id
1 'polypeptide(L)'
;MKPPTIANETYAAAARESALRMLNKTQPEGVPASFAKNFGVSGIRKLADATTDGSARGWAKLFADPSRRAVGFEMAQKFLTGTAHGGRGGLRYQYAEIVERSGADPSAYRNIGALWEEFTDLMTTAQTDPASSYSEFLNTARTQLHRIADAEEAAALAVSEANN
;
A
#
# COMPACT_ATOMS: atom_id res chain seq x y z
N MET A 1 4.55 7.80 32.07
CA MET A 1 3.15 8.23 32.29
C MET A 1 2.28 7.34 31.41
N LYS A 2 1.36 6.56 31.99
CA LYS A 2 0.45 5.71 31.18
C LYS A 2 -0.54 6.66 30.50
N PRO A 3 -0.77 6.57 29.17
CA PRO A 3 -1.72 7.45 28.51
C PRO A 3 -3.13 7.29 29.12
N PRO A 4 -3.96 8.34 29.11
CA PRO A 4 -5.32 8.26 29.63
C PRO A 4 -6.13 7.20 28.88
N THR A 5 -6.86 6.35 29.61
CA THR A 5 -7.60 5.18 29.09
C THR A 5 -8.52 5.52 27.90
N ILE A 6 -9.19 6.68 27.94
CA ILE A 6 -10.10 7.16 26.88
C ILE A 6 -9.36 7.40 25.54
N ALA A 7 -8.11 7.86 25.60
CA ALA A 7 -7.30 8.05 24.40
C ALA A 7 -6.95 6.70 23.75
N ASN A 8 -6.58 5.70 24.56
CA ASN A 8 -6.27 4.36 24.07
C ASN A 8 -7.48 3.68 23.42
N GLU A 9 -8.68 3.81 24.00
CA GLU A 9 -9.92 3.28 23.41
C GLU A 9 -10.25 3.95 22.07
N THR A 10 -10.02 5.26 21.96
CA THR A 10 -10.18 5.98 20.69
C THR A 10 -9.19 5.50 19.62
N TYR A 11 -7.93 5.27 20.00
CA TYR A 11 -6.92 4.72 19.09
C TYR A 11 -7.20 3.26 18.70
N ALA A 12 -7.71 2.44 19.62
CA ALA A 12 -8.13 1.07 19.35
C ALA A 12 -9.29 1.01 18.35
N ALA A 13 -10.31 1.86 18.53
CA ALA A 13 -11.40 1.98 17.58
C ALA A 13 -10.90 2.45 16.20
N ALA A 14 -10.03 3.46 16.15
CA ALA A 14 -9.47 3.97 14.91
C ALA A 14 -8.59 2.94 14.17
N ALA A 15 -7.77 2.18 14.90
CA ALA A 15 -6.97 1.08 14.37
C ALA A 15 -7.87 -0.03 13.84
N ARG A 16 -8.89 -0.45 14.61
CA ARG A 16 -9.85 -1.45 14.16
C ARG A 16 -10.55 -1.02 12.86
N GLU A 17 -11.09 0.20 12.83
CA GLU A 17 -11.81 0.71 11.67
C GLU A 17 -10.92 0.79 10.43
N SER A 18 -9.69 1.28 10.60
CA SER A 18 -8.72 1.35 9.50
C SER A 18 -8.36 -0.04 8.97
N ALA A 19 -8.18 -1.03 9.85
CA ALA A 19 -7.95 -2.42 9.46
C ALA A 19 -9.14 -3.00 8.67
N LEU A 20 -10.38 -2.75 9.12
CA LEU A 20 -11.58 -3.19 8.40
C LEU A 20 -11.72 -2.54 7.03
N ARG A 21 -11.38 -1.25 6.89
CA ARG A 21 -11.32 -0.56 5.59
C ARG A 21 -10.25 -1.19 4.68
N MET A 22 -9.12 -1.62 5.23
CA MET A 22 -8.04 -2.27 4.48
C MET A 22 -8.40 -3.65 3.96
N LEU A 23 -9.23 -4.38 4.70
CA LEU A 23 -9.85 -5.63 4.28
C LEU A 23 -11.09 -5.43 3.39
N ASN A 24 -11.41 -4.18 3.02
CA ASN A 24 -12.64 -3.81 2.29
C ASN A 24 -13.94 -4.30 2.97
N LYS A 25 -13.91 -4.56 4.29
CA LYS A 25 -15.10 -4.95 5.09
C LYS A 25 -15.98 -3.75 5.43
N THR A 26 -15.40 -2.55 5.41
CA THR A 26 -16.11 -1.28 5.61
C THR A 26 -15.70 -0.29 4.51
N GLN A 27 -16.65 0.52 4.03
CA GLN A 27 -16.37 1.53 3.02
C GLN A 27 -15.55 2.68 3.62
N PRO A 28 -14.47 3.15 2.98
CA PRO A 28 -13.78 4.36 3.38
C PRO A 28 -14.72 5.58 3.23
N GLU A 29 -14.76 6.43 4.25
CA GLU A 29 -15.56 7.65 4.23
C GLU A 29 -15.13 8.59 3.08
N GLY A 30 -16.11 9.21 2.41
CA GLY A 30 -15.84 10.12 1.28
C GLY A 30 -15.43 9.44 -0.03
N VAL A 31 -15.26 8.12 -0.06
CA VAL A 31 -14.92 7.36 -1.28
C VAL A 31 -16.20 6.79 -1.92
N PRO A 32 -16.49 7.06 -3.20
CA PRO A 32 -17.64 6.45 -3.88
C PRO A 32 -17.56 4.92 -3.88
N ALA A 33 -18.69 4.24 -3.72
CA ALA A 33 -18.74 2.77 -3.64
C ALA A 33 -18.14 2.07 -4.89
N SER A 34 -18.29 2.68 -6.07
CA SER A 34 -17.70 2.20 -7.32
C SER A 34 -16.16 2.20 -7.32
N PHE A 35 -15.55 3.06 -6.49
CA PHE A 35 -14.11 3.20 -6.32
C PHE A 35 -13.57 2.37 -5.14
N ALA A 36 -14.38 2.01 -4.16
CA ALA A 36 -13.97 1.29 -2.94
C ALA A 36 -13.19 -0.02 -3.23
N LYS A 37 -13.54 -0.71 -4.32
CA LYS A 37 -12.85 -1.93 -4.79
C LYS A 37 -11.38 -1.73 -5.16
N ASN A 38 -10.89 -0.49 -5.24
CA ASN A 38 -9.50 -0.17 -5.60
C ASN A 38 -8.68 0.27 -4.38
N PHE A 39 -9.23 0.18 -3.17
CA PHE A 39 -8.55 0.54 -1.93
C PHE A 39 -8.16 -0.70 -1.13
N GLY A 40 -7.17 -0.55 -0.25
CA GLY A 40 -6.70 -1.62 0.62
C GLY A 40 -6.11 -2.81 -0.12
N VAL A 41 -6.23 -3.99 0.48
CA VAL A 41 -5.63 -5.24 -0.04
C VAL A 41 -6.11 -5.52 -1.46
N SER A 42 -7.41 -5.33 -1.75
CA SER A 42 -7.94 -5.56 -3.10
C SER A 42 -7.32 -4.62 -4.15
N GLY A 43 -7.06 -3.36 -3.80
CA GLY A 43 -6.37 -2.40 -4.65
C GLY A 43 -4.92 -2.81 -4.94
N ILE A 44 -4.20 -3.25 -3.91
CA ILE A 44 -2.80 -3.68 -4.02
C ILE A 44 -2.71 -4.95 -4.89
N ARG A 45 -3.62 -5.91 -4.70
CA ARG A 45 -3.69 -7.12 -5.54
C ARG A 45 -3.97 -6.78 -7.00
N LYS A 46 -4.88 -5.84 -7.29
CA LYS A 46 -5.14 -5.36 -8.66
C LYS A 46 -3.93 -4.70 -9.30
N LEU A 47 -3.17 -3.92 -8.52
CA LEU A 47 -1.90 -3.36 -8.96
C LEU A 47 -0.91 -4.47 -9.33
N ALA A 48 -0.82 -5.53 -8.51
CA ALA A 48 0.00 -6.69 -8.82
C ALA A 48 -0.46 -7.39 -10.11
N ASP A 49 -1.76 -7.64 -10.26
CA ASP A 49 -2.32 -8.32 -11.43
C ASP A 49 -2.03 -7.54 -12.73
N ALA A 50 -2.09 -6.21 -12.67
CA ALA A 50 -1.79 -5.33 -13.81
C ALA A 50 -0.36 -5.48 -14.35
N THR A 51 0.60 -5.96 -13.53
CA THR A 51 1.98 -6.24 -13.99
C THR A 51 2.06 -7.43 -14.96
N THR A 52 1.06 -8.32 -14.90
CA THR A 52 0.98 -9.55 -15.72
C THR A 52 -0.12 -9.53 -16.77
N ASP A 53 -0.99 -8.52 -16.71
CA ASP A 53 -2.09 -8.39 -17.66
C ASP A 53 -1.53 -8.17 -19.09
N GLY A 54 -1.86 -9.10 -19.99
CA GLY A 54 -1.48 -9.03 -21.40
C GLY A 54 -2.39 -8.13 -22.24
N SER A 55 -3.50 -7.65 -21.67
CA SER A 55 -4.45 -6.76 -22.33
C SER A 55 -3.89 -5.35 -22.53
N ALA A 56 -4.63 -4.51 -23.26
CA ALA A 56 -4.28 -3.10 -23.45
C ALA A 56 -4.23 -2.29 -22.14
N ARG A 57 -4.75 -2.82 -21.02
CA ARG A 57 -4.74 -2.18 -19.70
C ARG A 57 -3.58 -2.63 -18.81
N GLY A 58 -2.84 -3.66 -19.20
CA GLY A 58 -1.71 -4.14 -18.43
C GLY A 58 -0.45 -3.30 -18.62
N TRP A 59 0.44 -3.32 -17.62
CA TRP A 59 1.64 -2.50 -17.58
C TRP A 59 2.59 -2.79 -18.75
N ALA A 60 2.67 -4.05 -19.18
CA ALA A 60 3.48 -4.45 -20.33
C ALA A 60 3.08 -3.69 -21.61
N LYS A 61 1.77 -3.43 -21.80
CA LYS A 61 1.25 -2.69 -22.96
C LYS A 61 1.22 -1.18 -22.71
N LEU A 62 0.77 -0.73 -21.53
CA LEU A 62 0.65 0.69 -21.19
C LEU A 62 2.00 1.42 -21.22
N PHE A 63 3.07 0.75 -20.78
CA PHE A 63 4.40 1.34 -20.70
C PHE A 63 5.40 0.68 -21.67
N ALA A 64 4.90 0.10 -22.78
CA ALA A 64 5.75 -0.42 -23.85
C ALA A 64 6.62 0.69 -24.48
N ASP A 65 6.05 1.89 -24.61
CA ASP A 65 6.75 3.09 -25.05
C ASP A 65 7.59 3.67 -23.87
N PRO A 66 8.93 3.76 -24.01
CA PRO A 66 9.80 4.31 -22.98
C PRO A 66 9.42 5.73 -22.52
N SER A 67 8.91 6.57 -23.42
CA SER A 67 8.52 7.95 -23.09
C SER A 67 7.28 7.96 -22.20
N ARG A 68 6.28 7.12 -22.52
CA ARG A 68 5.07 6.95 -21.69
C ARG A 68 5.38 6.29 -20.36
N ARG A 69 6.35 5.37 -20.35
CA ARG A 69 6.85 4.73 -19.12
C ARG A 69 7.45 5.76 -18.16
N ALA A 70 8.37 6.59 -18.65
CA ALA A 70 9.03 7.61 -17.83
C ALA A 70 8.00 8.53 -17.15
N VAL A 71 7.02 9.02 -17.91
CA VAL A 71 5.93 9.87 -17.37
C VAL A 71 5.07 9.10 -16.37
N GLY A 72 4.67 7.87 -16.69
CA GLY A 72 3.86 7.03 -15.79
C GLY A 72 4.55 6.75 -14.46
N PHE A 73 5.86 6.48 -14.49
CA PHE A 73 6.64 6.23 -13.29
C PHE A 73 6.90 7.49 -12.47
N GLU A 74 7.12 8.63 -13.13
CA GLU A 74 7.18 9.93 -12.45
C GLU A 74 5.88 10.23 -11.69
N MET A 75 4.72 9.97 -12.32
CA MET A 75 3.42 10.11 -11.65
C MET A 75 3.29 9.16 -10.47
N ALA A 76 3.65 7.88 -10.64
CA ALA A 76 3.60 6.89 -9.57
C ALA A 76 4.50 7.28 -8.38
N GLN A 77 5.72 7.76 -8.64
CA GLN A 77 6.60 8.28 -7.60
C GLN A 77 6.00 9.45 -6.84
N LYS A 78 5.37 10.40 -7.53
CA LYS A 78 4.69 11.53 -6.87
C LYS A 78 3.60 11.05 -5.91
N PHE A 79 2.88 9.99 -6.27
CA PHE A 79 1.91 9.36 -5.36
C PHE A 79 2.57 8.61 -4.18
N LEU A 80 3.66 7.88 -4.43
CA LEU A 80 4.34 7.07 -3.41
C LEU A 80 5.13 7.91 -2.40
N THR A 81 5.68 9.04 -2.83
CA THR A 81 6.57 9.90 -2.02
C THR A 81 5.94 11.22 -1.58
N GLY A 82 4.89 11.67 -2.29
CA GLY A 82 4.17 12.90 -1.97
C GLY A 82 3.27 12.77 -0.74
N THR A 83 2.80 13.89 -0.21
CA THR A 83 2.02 13.96 1.05
C THR A 83 0.51 14.14 0.85
N ALA A 84 0.05 14.40 -0.38
CA ALA A 84 -1.35 14.75 -0.65
C ALA A 84 -2.31 13.54 -0.68
N HIS A 85 -1.85 12.40 -1.22
CA HIS A 85 -2.67 11.20 -1.44
C HIS A 85 -1.95 9.90 -1.05
N GLY A 86 -0.76 10.03 -0.49
CA GLY A 86 0.13 8.94 -0.09
C GLY A 86 1.21 9.48 0.83
N GLY A 87 2.33 8.77 0.91
CA GLY A 87 3.49 9.20 1.68
C GLY A 87 4.45 8.06 1.92
N ARG A 88 5.61 8.40 2.47
CA ARG A 88 6.69 7.47 2.80
C ARG A 88 6.16 6.20 3.49
N GLY A 89 6.62 5.04 3.03
CA GLY A 89 6.16 3.72 3.47
C GLY A 89 4.68 3.47 3.22
N GLY A 90 4.08 4.14 2.22
CA GLY A 90 2.64 4.10 1.97
C GLY A 90 1.81 4.60 3.15
N LEU A 91 2.35 5.47 4.03
CA LEU A 91 1.73 5.90 5.30
C LEU A 91 1.71 4.84 6.42
N ARG A 92 2.31 3.66 6.21
CA ARG A 92 2.21 2.56 7.20
C ARG A 92 3.01 2.81 8.45
N TYR A 93 4.04 3.65 8.39
CA TYR A 93 4.72 4.14 9.59
C TYR A 93 3.78 4.97 10.49
N GLN A 94 2.99 5.88 9.91
CA GLN A 94 2.01 6.67 10.67
C GLN A 94 0.92 5.77 11.24
N TYR A 95 0.47 4.79 10.47
CA TYR A 95 -0.52 3.83 10.96
C TYR A 95 0.04 2.94 12.07
N ALA A 96 1.31 2.55 12.00
CA ALA A 96 2.00 1.84 13.07
C ALA A 96 2.02 2.65 14.39
N GLU A 97 2.16 3.98 14.33
CA GLU A 97 2.04 4.83 15.52
C GLU A 97 0.63 4.79 16.13
N ILE A 98 -0.42 4.71 15.31
CA ILE A 98 -1.82 4.57 15.78
C ILE A 98 -2.00 3.21 16.47
N VAL A 99 -1.48 2.14 15.87
CA VAL A 99 -1.54 0.77 16.43
C VAL A 99 -0.75 0.68 17.75
N GLU A 100 0.40 1.32 17.84
CA GLU A 100 1.17 1.39 19.09
C GLU A 100 0.39 2.11 20.19
N ARG A 101 -0.28 3.22 19.85
CA ARG A 101 -1.12 3.98 20.80
C ARG A 101 -2.40 3.24 21.20
N SER A 102 -2.89 2.31 20.39
CA SER A 102 -3.98 1.42 20.80
C SER A 102 -3.53 0.34 21.78
N GLY A 103 -2.21 0.16 21.97
CA GLY A 103 -1.63 -0.90 22.81
C GLY A 103 -1.40 -2.22 22.08
N ALA A 104 -1.57 -2.27 20.76
CA ALA A 104 -1.26 -3.43 19.93
C ALA A 104 0.18 -3.37 19.39
N ASP A 105 0.71 -4.49 18.90
CA ASP A 105 2.07 -4.55 18.32
C ASP A 105 2.13 -3.84 16.96
N PRO A 106 2.93 -2.76 16.82
CA PRO A 106 3.04 -2.01 15.57
C PRO A 106 4.00 -2.63 14.54
N SER A 107 4.73 -3.70 14.91
CA SER A 107 5.86 -4.22 14.13
C SER A 107 5.46 -4.66 12.71
N ALA A 108 4.28 -5.25 12.56
CA ALA A 108 3.76 -5.65 11.25
C ALA A 108 3.64 -4.45 10.30
N TYR A 109 3.06 -3.34 10.75
CA TYR A 109 2.90 -2.13 9.92
C TYR A 109 4.21 -1.39 9.67
N ARG A 110 5.18 -1.44 10.60
CA ARG A 110 6.54 -0.95 10.33
C ARG A 110 7.21 -1.76 9.20
N ASN A 111 7.08 -3.08 9.23
CA ASN A 111 7.61 -3.95 8.17
C ASN A 111 6.93 -3.70 6.82
N ILE A 112 5.60 -3.53 6.80
CA ILE A 112 4.88 -3.18 5.56
C ILE A 112 5.34 -1.82 5.02
N GLY A 113 5.59 -0.85 5.90
CA GLY A 113 6.19 0.43 5.52
C GLY A 113 7.53 0.24 4.78
N ALA A 114 8.40 -0.63 5.27
CA ALA A 114 9.67 -0.95 4.61
C ALA A 114 9.47 -1.60 3.23
N LEU A 115 8.50 -2.52 3.10
CA LEU A 115 8.16 -3.13 1.80
C LEU A 115 7.69 -2.08 0.77
N TRP A 116 6.96 -1.05 1.21
CA TRP A 116 6.57 0.07 0.35
C TRP A 116 7.75 0.95 -0.06
N GLU A 117 8.74 1.15 0.81
CA GLU A 117 9.98 1.85 0.46
C GLU A 117 10.75 1.06 -0.62
N GLU A 118 10.93 -0.25 -0.43
CA GLU A 118 11.56 -1.13 -1.42
C GLU A 118 10.85 -1.05 -2.78
N PHE A 119 9.52 -1.02 -2.80
CA PHE A 119 8.74 -0.85 -4.03
C PHE A 119 8.95 0.53 -4.67
N THR A 120 9.05 1.58 -3.85
CA THR A 120 9.30 2.95 -4.32
C THR A 120 10.69 3.09 -4.93
N ASP A 121 11.70 2.46 -4.34
CA ASP A 121 13.06 2.40 -4.86
C ASP A 121 13.13 1.62 -6.18
N LEU A 122 12.39 0.51 -6.28
CA LEU A 122 12.25 -0.25 -7.52
C LEU A 122 11.67 0.60 -8.66
N MET A 123 10.59 1.34 -8.39
CA MET A 123 9.98 2.26 -9.37
C MET A 123 10.96 3.36 -9.80
N THR A 124 11.77 3.85 -8.87
CA THR A 124 12.78 4.90 -9.12
C THR A 124 13.93 4.41 -9.97
N THR A 125 14.43 3.21 -9.67
CA THR A 125 15.46 2.57 -10.47
C THR A 125 14.97 2.35 -11.90
N ALA A 126 13.77 1.80 -12.07
CA ALA A 126 13.21 1.52 -13.39
C ALA A 126 12.88 2.78 -14.22
N GLN A 127 12.75 3.94 -13.57
CA GLN A 127 12.59 5.23 -14.24
C GLN A 127 13.93 5.82 -14.71
N THR A 128 14.99 5.63 -13.92
CA THR A 128 16.28 6.33 -14.11
C THR A 128 17.35 5.49 -14.79
N ASP A 129 17.20 4.17 -14.79
CA ASP A 129 18.13 3.23 -15.44
C ASP A 129 17.52 2.59 -16.71
N PRO A 130 17.86 3.11 -17.91
CA PRO A 130 17.39 2.55 -19.17
C PRO A 130 18.01 1.19 -19.53
N ALA A 131 19.06 0.74 -18.83
CA ALA A 131 19.66 -0.59 -19.04
C ALA A 131 18.88 -1.71 -18.31
N SER A 132 18.00 -1.35 -17.37
CA SER A 132 17.20 -2.31 -16.62
C SER A 132 16.19 -3.05 -17.51
N SER A 133 16.12 -4.38 -17.36
CA SER A 133 15.17 -5.20 -18.11
C SER A 133 13.74 -4.91 -17.65
N TYR A 134 12.90 -4.40 -18.55
CA TYR A 134 11.52 -4.07 -18.20
C TYR A 134 10.70 -5.30 -17.78
N SER A 135 10.97 -6.46 -18.37
CA SER A 135 10.30 -7.71 -17.97
C SER A 135 10.73 -8.18 -16.59
N GLU A 136 12.00 -7.97 -16.23
CA GLU A 136 12.50 -8.24 -14.87
C GLU A 136 11.86 -7.28 -13.86
N PHE A 137 11.79 -5.99 -14.18
CA PHE A 137 11.08 -5.01 -13.37
C PHE A 137 9.63 -5.44 -13.10
N LEU A 138 8.88 -5.86 -14.13
CA LEU A 138 7.49 -6.31 -13.96
C LEU A 138 7.38 -7.50 -13.01
N ASN A 139 8.28 -8.48 -13.12
CA ASN A 139 8.31 -9.65 -12.23
C ASN A 139 8.64 -9.28 -10.78
N THR A 140 9.61 -8.39 -10.57
CA THR A 140 10.00 -7.92 -9.24
C THR A 140 8.89 -7.07 -8.62
N ALA A 141 8.28 -6.17 -9.39
CA ALA A 141 7.15 -5.34 -8.97
C ALA A 141 5.97 -6.20 -8.54
N ARG A 142 5.63 -7.22 -9.34
CA ARG A 142 4.59 -8.20 -9.01
C ARG A 142 4.84 -8.86 -7.66
N THR A 143 6.04 -9.40 -7.49
CA THR A 143 6.45 -10.11 -6.27
C THR A 143 6.33 -9.19 -5.06
N GLN A 144 6.82 -7.95 -5.18
CA GLN A 144 6.77 -6.99 -4.10
C GLN A 144 5.33 -6.59 -3.73
N LEU A 145 4.48 -6.33 -4.73
CA LEU A 145 3.08 -5.97 -4.48
C LEU A 145 2.28 -7.11 -3.84
N HIS A 146 2.54 -8.37 -4.21
CA HIS A 146 1.94 -9.52 -3.50
C HIS A 146 2.44 -9.62 -2.06
N ARG A 147 3.75 -9.48 -1.81
CA ARG A 147 4.30 -9.45 -0.44
C ARG A 147 3.65 -8.37 0.42
N ILE A 148 3.49 -7.17 -0.12
CA ILE A 148 2.79 -6.06 0.55
C ILE A 148 1.33 -6.45 0.83
N ALA A 149 0.60 -6.95 -0.16
CA ALA A 149 -0.82 -7.30 -0.03
C ALA A 149 -1.05 -8.40 1.02
N ASP A 150 -0.24 -9.45 1.02
CA ASP A 150 -0.36 -10.57 1.95
C ASP A 150 -0.02 -10.12 3.38
N ALA A 151 1.02 -9.29 3.54
CA ALA A 151 1.39 -8.73 4.83
C ALA A 151 0.31 -7.79 5.38
N GLU A 152 -0.27 -6.95 4.53
CA GLU A 152 -1.39 -6.06 4.87
C GLU A 152 -2.63 -6.83 5.33
N GLU A 153 -2.99 -7.88 4.59
CA GLU A 153 -4.14 -8.72 4.94
C GLU A 153 -3.94 -9.39 6.30
N ALA A 154 -2.77 -9.99 6.54
CA ALA A 154 -2.44 -10.61 7.81
C ALA A 154 -2.45 -9.62 8.99
N ALA A 155 -1.83 -8.44 8.81
CA ALA A 155 -1.77 -7.41 9.85
C ALA A 155 -3.15 -6.83 10.15
N ALA A 156 -3.96 -6.57 9.12
CA ALA A 156 -5.30 -6.03 9.28
C ALA A 156 -6.24 -7.04 9.95
N LEU A 157 -6.14 -8.33 9.62
CA LEU A 157 -6.89 -9.38 10.34
C LEU A 157 -6.53 -9.37 11.83
N ALA A 158 -5.23 -9.42 12.16
CA ALA A 158 -4.76 -9.42 13.55
C ALA A 158 -5.25 -8.18 14.34
N VAL A 159 -5.15 -6.98 13.79
CA VAL A 159 -5.64 -5.74 14.46
C VAL A 159 -7.16 -5.72 14.58
N SER A 160 -7.89 -6.24 13.58
CA SER A 160 -9.35 -6.31 13.62
C SER A 160 -9.88 -7.35 14.62
N GLU A 161 -9.09 -8.34 14.99
CA GLU A 161 -9.47 -9.37 15.97
C GLU A 161 -9.07 -9.00 17.40
N ALA A 162 -7.90 -8.36 17.57
CA ALA A 162 -7.39 -7.95 18.88
C ALA A 162 -8.21 -6.85 19.58
N ASN A 163 -8.99 -6.09 18.80
CA ASN A 163 -9.83 -4.98 19.29
C ASN A 163 -11.33 -5.31 19.24
N ASN A 164 -11.70 -6.59 19.40
CA ASN A 164 -13.10 -7.05 19.56
C ASN A 164 -13.52 -7.07 21.03
#